data_AF-A0AAV6PH86-F1
#
_entry.id   AF-A0AAV6PH86-F1
#
_cell.length_a   1.000
_cell.length_b   1.000
_cell.length_c   1.000
_cell.angle_alpha   90.00
_cell.angle_beta   90.00
_cell.angle_gamma   90.00
#
_symmetry.space_group_name_H-M   'P 1'
#
loop_
_entity.id
_entity.type
_entity.pdbx_description
1 polymer ?
#
loop_
_entity_poly.entity_id
_entity_poly.type
_entity_poly.pdbx_seq_one_letter_code
_entity_poly.pdbx_strand_id
1 'polypeptide(L)'
;MAATGPHKMPSWEKRVRIVLCVFGLVLSVYALHVELSREADPDYRAMCDLGESVSCSKVFTSRWGRGFGLVQLLVAKENPLNQPNSLLGLLFYTVQMGLG
;
A
#
# COMPACT_ATOMS: atom_id res chain seq x y z
N MET A 1 11.76 -17.29 -38.78
CA MET A 1 12.61 -16.90 -37.65
C MET A 1 12.64 -15.37 -37.63
N ALA A 2 11.70 -14.73 -36.91
CA ALA A 2 11.67 -13.28 -36.79
C ALA A 2 12.54 -12.89 -35.60
N ALA A 3 13.68 -12.24 -35.88
CA ALA A 3 14.51 -11.63 -34.86
C ALA A 3 13.74 -10.44 -34.26
N THR A 4 13.27 -10.57 -33.03
CA THR A 4 12.72 -9.46 -32.26
C THR A 4 13.89 -8.58 -31.80
N GLY A 5 14.05 -7.43 -32.47
CA GLY A 5 14.96 -6.38 -32.02
C GLY A 5 14.61 -5.89 -30.61
N PRO A 6 15.52 -5.17 -29.93
CA PRO A 6 15.33 -4.75 -28.55
C PRO A 6 14.06 -3.88 -28.45
N HIS A 7 13.05 -4.40 -27.75
CA HIS A 7 11.79 -3.71 -27.50
C HIS A 7 12.06 -2.51 -26.57
N LYS A 8 12.41 -1.36 -27.14
CA LYS A 8 12.54 -0.11 -26.38
C LYS A 8 11.14 0.24 -25.84
N MET A 9 10.94 0.06 -24.54
CA MET A 9 9.72 0.50 -23.86
C MET A 9 9.49 2.00 -24.18
N PRO A 10 8.29 2.37 -24.66
CA PRO A 10 7.94 3.76 -24.93
C PRO A 10 8.19 4.67 -23.71
N SER A 11 8.65 5.91 -23.96
CA SER A 11 8.92 6.87 -22.88
C SER A 11 7.67 7.28 -22.08
N TRP A 12 6.47 7.11 -22.65
CA TRP A 12 5.21 7.38 -21.95
C TRP A 12 4.92 6.35 -20.86
N GLU A 13 5.29 5.09 -21.06
CA GLU A 13 5.10 4.02 -20.06
C GLU A 13 5.89 4.32 -18.80
N LYS A 14 7.13 4.78 -18.95
CA LYS A 14 7.99 5.20 -17.83
C LYS A 14 7.38 6.37 -17.07
N ARG A 15 6.87 7.37 -17.77
CA ARG A 15 6.23 8.54 -17.14
C ARG A 15 4.97 8.15 -16.37
N VAL A 16 4.10 7.33 -16.97
CA VAL A 16 2.88 6.83 -16.31
C VAL A 16 3.24 5.99 -15.09
N ARG A 17 4.22 5.09 -15.20
CA ARG A 17 4.70 4.28 -14.07
C ARG A 17 5.16 5.15 -12.92
N ILE A 18 6.00 6.16 -13.18
CA ILE A 18 6.49 7.07 -12.14
C ILE A 18 5.33 7.78 -11.45
N VAL A 19 4.40 8.36 -12.22
CA VAL A 19 3.23 9.07 -11.66
C VAL A 19 2.38 8.14 -10.78
N LEU A 20 2.07 6.94 -11.26
CA LEU A 20 1.29 5.95 -10.51
C LEU A 20 2.02 5.48 -9.25
N CYS A 21 3.34 5.27 -9.32
CA CYS A 21 4.14 4.85 -8.16
C CYS A 21 4.23 5.97 -7.11
N VAL A 22 4.45 7.23 -7.51
CA VAL A 22 4.45 8.37 -6.59
C VAL A 22 3.08 8.51 -5.91
N PHE A 23 2.00 8.44 -6.69
CA PHE A 23 0.65 8.50 -6.13
C PHE A 23 0.37 7.34 -5.16
N GLY A 24 0.78 6.13 -5.54
CA GLY A 24 0.71 4.94 -4.69
C GLY A 24 1.48 5.09 -3.38
N LEU A 25 2.71 5.61 -3.42
CA LEU A 25 3.52 5.88 -2.22
C LEU A 25 2.82 6.88 -1.29
N VAL A 26 2.31 7.99 -1.83
CA VAL A 26 1.60 9.00 -1.03
C VAL A 26 0.39 8.39 -0.32
N LEU A 27 -0.41 7.59 -1.04
CA LEU A 27 -1.55 6.90 -0.44
C LEU A 27 -1.14 5.86 0.60
N SER A 28 -0.05 5.11 0.37
CA SER A 28 0.48 4.15 1.32
C SER A 28 0.98 4.82 2.60
N VAL A 29 1.71 5.93 2.49
CA VAL A 29 2.14 6.73 3.65
C VAL A 29 0.93 7.26 4.41
N TYR A 30 -0.07 7.79 3.70
CA TYR A 30 -1.27 8.32 4.33
C TYR A 30 -2.08 7.24 5.05
N ALA A 31 -2.22 6.05 4.46
CA ALA A 31 -2.87 4.91 5.09
C ALA A 31 -2.14 4.48 6.38
N LEU A 32 -0.79 4.42 6.34
CA LEU A 32 0.02 4.12 7.52
C LEU A 32 -0.15 5.17 8.61
N HIS A 33 -0.16 6.46 8.23
CA HIS A 33 -0.39 7.55 9.17
C HIS A 33 -1.78 7.47 9.82
N VAL A 34 -2.83 7.18 9.05
CA VAL A 34 -4.19 7.02 9.57
C VAL A 34 -4.28 5.83 10.51
N GLU A 35 -3.66 4.70 10.16
CA GLU A 35 -3.64 3.50 11.01
C GLU A 35 -2.97 3.80 12.36
N LEU A 36 -1.74 4.34 12.33
CA LEU A 36 -1.01 4.69 13.55
C LEU A 36 -1.73 5.75 14.40
N SER A 37 -2.34 6.75 13.77
CA SER A 37 -3.07 7.81 14.47
C SER A 37 -4.35 7.29 15.12
N ARG A 38 -5.09 6.39 14.45
CA ARG A 38 -6.26 5.72 15.02
C ARG A 38 -5.92 4.74 16.13
N GLU A 39 -4.77 4.09 16.06
CA GLU A 39 -4.30 3.22 17.14
C GLU A 39 -3.86 4.00 18.37
N ALA A 40 -3.26 5.17 18.18
CA ALA A 40 -2.89 6.06 19.27
C ALA A 40 -4.11 6.77 19.88
N ASP A 41 -5.07 7.18 19.05
CA ASP A 41 -6.29 7.88 19.47
C ASP A 41 -7.53 7.26 18.77
N PRO A 42 -8.35 6.50 19.50
CA PRO A 42 -9.57 5.88 18.97
C PRO A 42 -10.56 6.89 18.38
N ASP A 43 -10.53 8.16 18.81
CA ASP A 43 -11.45 9.21 18.35
C ASP A 43 -10.93 9.97 17.11
N TYR A 44 -9.68 9.74 16.69
CA TYR A 44 -9.04 10.45 15.57
C TYR A 44 -9.77 10.24 14.23
N ARG A 45 -10.45 11.24 13.67
CA ARG A 45 -11.17 11.07 12.40
C ARG A 45 -10.31 11.37 11.16
N ALA A 46 -10.07 10.37 10.32
CA ALA A 46 -9.28 10.52 9.10
C ALA A 46 -10.03 11.29 8.00
N MET A 47 -9.31 11.98 7.12
CA MET A 47 -9.93 12.69 5.98
C MET A 47 -10.58 11.74 4.96
N CYS A 48 -10.19 10.46 4.95
CA CYS A 48 -10.80 9.44 4.10
C CYS A 48 -12.04 8.77 4.74
N ASP A 49 -12.45 9.18 5.94
CA ASP A 49 -13.72 8.77 6.56
C ASP A 49 -14.87 9.66 6.06
N LEU A 50 -15.42 9.34 4.88
CA LEU A 50 -16.47 10.11 4.19
C LEU A 50 -17.87 9.94 4.81
N GLY A 51 -18.05 8.99 5.73
CA GLY A 51 -19.31 8.74 6.42
C GLY A 51 -19.25 7.48 7.29
N GLU A 52 -20.37 7.10 7.90
CA GLU A 52 -20.42 5.89 8.75
C GLU A 52 -20.18 4.59 7.97
N SER A 53 -20.62 4.57 6.71
CA SER A 53 -20.51 3.43 5.79
C SER A 53 -19.18 3.40 5.01
N VAL A 54 -18.49 4.53 4.87
CA VAL A 54 -17.24 4.65 4.12
C VAL A 54 -16.17 5.20 5.06
N SER A 55 -15.57 4.29 5.84
CA SER A 55 -14.50 4.62 6.78
C SER A 55 -13.24 3.83 6.47
N CYS A 56 -12.21 4.54 5.99
CA CYS A 56 -10.88 3.99 5.80
C CYS A 56 -10.25 3.58 7.13
N SER A 57 -10.52 4.34 8.20
CA SER A 57 -10.02 4.03 9.54
C SER A 57 -10.49 2.67 10.03
N LYS A 58 -11.78 2.34 9.88
CA LYS A 58 -12.31 1.01 10.23
C LYS A 58 -11.70 -0.12 9.40
N VAL A 59 -11.40 0.15 8.13
CA VAL A 59 -10.81 -0.85 7.22
C VAL A 59 -9.35 -1.11 7.58
N PHE A 60 -8.55 -0.07 7.82
CA PHE A 60 -7.12 -0.22 8.13
C PHE A 60 -6.87 -0.83 9.51
N THR A 61 -7.71 -0.55 10.51
CA THR A 61 -7.59 -1.18 11.84
C THR A 61 -8.22 -2.57 11.90
N SER A 62 -8.88 -3.04 10.83
CA SER A 62 -9.45 -4.37 10.79
C SER A 62 -8.38 -5.47 10.74
N ARG A 63 -8.75 -6.71 11.06
CA ARG A 63 -7.87 -7.89 10.91
C ARG A 63 -7.27 -8.05 9.50
N TRP A 64 -7.91 -7.47 8.48
CA TRP A 64 -7.46 -7.56 7.09
C TRP A 64 -6.47 -6.45 6.73
N GLY A 65 -6.38 -5.38 7.53
CA GLY A 65 -5.46 -4.27 7.35
C GLY A 65 -4.00 -4.62 7.65
N ARG A 66 -3.75 -5.72 8.37
CA ARG A 66 -2.42 -6.26 8.67
C ARG A 66 -2.19 -7.61 8.00
N GLY A 67 -1.05 -7.77 7.33
CA GLY A 67 -0.63 -9.03 6.72
C GLY A 67 -1.70 -9.66 5.82
N PHE A 68 -2.53 -8.84 5.17
CA PHE A 68 -3.72 -9.23 4.41
C PHE A 68 -4.71 -10.14 5.17
N GLY A 69 -4.65 -10.21 6.50
CA GLY A 69 -5.42 -11.16 7.33
C GLY A 69 -5.12 -12.65 7.08
N LEU A 70 -4.13 -12.95 6.23
CA LEU A 70 -3.70 -14.29 5.82
C LEU A 70 -2.36 -14.67 6.45
N VAL A 71 -1.44 -13.70 6.56
CA VAL A 71 -0.13 -13.93 7.20
C VAL A 71 -0.32 -14.37 8.64
N GLN A 72 -1.32 -13.85 9.36
CA GLN A 72 -1.68 -14.30 10.72
C GLN A 72 -2.09 -15.77 10.83
N LEU A 73 -2.54 -16.41 9.75
CA LEU A 73 -2.92 -17.82 9.73
C LEU A 73 -1.73 -18.76 9.45
N LEU A 74 -0.71 -18.26 8.76
CA LEU A 74 0.49 -19.02 8.38
C LEU A 74 1.67 -18.79 9.32
N VAL A 75 1.68 -17.64 10.00
CA VAL A 75 2.81 -17.12 10.75
C VAL A 75 2.27 -16.57 12.07
N ALA A 76 2.84 -17.02 13.19
CA ALA A 76 2.44 -16.59 14.54
C ALA A 76 2.36 -15.06 14.64
N LYS A 77 1.39 -14.58 15.44
CA LYS A 77 0.99 -13.17 15.59
C LYS A 77 2.15 -12.19 15.86
N GLU A 78 3.23 -12.71 16.45
CA GLU A 78 4.44 -11.99 16.86
C GLU A 78 5.55 -11.93 15.78
N ASN A 79 5.37 -12.55 14.62
CA ASN A 79 6.42 -12.51 13.59
C ASN A 79 6.45 -11.12 12.93
N PRO A 80 7.63 -10.57 12.59
CA PRO A 80 7.78 -9.26 11.96
C PRO A 80 7.13 -9.16 10.58
N LEU A 81 6.61 -10.27 10.04
CA LEU A 81 5.86 -10.34 8.78
C LEU A 81 4.41 -9.83 8.91
N ASN A 82 3.84 -9.76 10.12
CA ASN A 82 2.49 -9.24 10.33
C ASN A 82 2.47 -7.69 10.36
N GLN A 83 3.00 -7.08 9.30
CA GLN A 83 3.05 -5.63 9.12
C GLN A 83 1.74 -5.10 8.54
N PRO A 84 1.42 -3.80 8.73
CA PRO A 84 0.29 -3.19 8.07
C PRO A 84 0.44 -3.26 6.54
N ASN A 85 -0.66 -3.47 5.83
CA ASN A 85 -0.68 -3.59 4.37
C ASN A 85 -0.15 -2.33 3.69
N SER A 86 -0.31 -1.18 4.33
CA SER A 86 0.25 0.10 3.91
C SER A 86 1.78 0.06 3.77
N LEU A 87 2.48 -0.69 4.62
CA LEU A 87 3.93 -0.90 4.52
C LEU A 87 4.30 -1.80 3.33
N LEU A 88 3.50 -2.83 3.05
CA LEU A 88 3.69 -3.69 1.88
C LEU A 88 3.46 -2.90 0.58
N GLY A 89 2.47 -1.99 0.57
CA GLY A 89 2.26 -1.04 -0.53
C GLY A 89 3.45 -0.09 -0.71
N LEU A 90 3.99 0.45 0.38
CA LEU A 90 5.16 1.32 0.35
C LEU A 90 6.37 0.61 -0.27
N LEU A 91 6.64 -0.64 0.15
CA LEU A 91 7.68 -1.48 -0.42
C LEU A 91 7.44 -1.74 -1.92
N PHE A 92 6.23 -2.13 -2.29
CA PHE A 92 5.86 -2.42 -3.68
C PHE A 92 6.11 -1.22 -4.61
N TYR A 93 5.60 -0.04 -4.26
CA TYR A 93 5.75 1.14 -5.11
C TYR A 93 7.20 1.65 -5.15
N THR A 94 7.96 1.48 -4.07
CA THR A 94 9.40 1.82 -4.05
C THR A 94 10.20 0.91 -4.99
N VAL A 95 9.96 -0.41 -4.91
CA VAL A 95 10.61 -1.40 -5.77
C VAL A 95 10.21 -1.21 -7.24
N GLN A 96 8.92 -0.99 -7.52
CA GLN A 96 8.43 -0.67 -8.87
C GLN A 96 9.07 0.57 -9.48
N MET A 97 9.37 1.58 -8.67
CA MET A 97 10.04 2.80 -9.10
C MET A 97 11.54 2.58 -9.34
N GLY A 98 12.19 1.72 -8.55
CA GLY A 98 13.60 1.38 -8.71
C GLY A 98 13.90 0.42 -9.88
N LEU A 99 12.96 -0.46 -10.23
CA LEU A 99 13.12 -1.43 -11.33
C LEU A 99 12.56 -0.97 -12.68
N GLY A 100 11.74 0.09 -12.72
CA GLY A 100 11.06 0.60 -13.92
C GLY A 100 11.87 1.61 -14.74
#